data_AF-A0A934IX47-F1
#
_entry.id   AF-A0A934IX47-F1
#
_cell.length_a   1.000
_cell.length_b   1.000
_cell.length_c   1.000
_cell.angle_alpha   90.00
_cell.angle_beta   90.00
_cell.angle_gamma   90.00
#
_symmetry.space_group_name_H-M   'P 1'
#
loop_
_entity.id
_entity.type
_entity.pdbx_description
1 polymer ?
#
loop_
_entity_poly.entity_id
_entity_poly.type
_entity_poly.pdbx_seq_one_letter_code
_entity_poly.pdbx_strand_id
1 'polypeptide(L)'
;MRIDGPNRSSGIAGRNAVGKAGTGPAFVPVGSEGTTRVNTAAPVAPAAGLDAILALQAVGDFSESRRKAVKRGTSLLDLLEAMKADLLVGRPSPGRLDAMVTQLGVLRERVEPGLDALIDDIELRVRVELAKLGRFPQL
;
A
#
# COMPACT_ATOMS: atom_id res chain seq x y z
N MET A 1 29.48 9.84 7.87
CA MET A 1 29.32 10.24 6.46
C MET A 1 28.25 11.31 6.40
N ARG A 2 28.58 12.51 5.90
CA ARG A 2 27.63 13.62 5.74
C ARG A 2 27.36 13.78 4.25
N ILE A 3 26.09 13.80 3.86
CA ILE A 3 25.67 13.89 2.45
C ILE A 3 25.02 15.27 2.30
N ASP A 4 25.72 16.20 1.66
CA ASP A 4 25.18 17.52 1.33
C ASP A 4 24.29 17.40 0.08
N GLY A 5 23.09 17.99 0.13
CA GLY A 5 22.05 17.87 -0.90
C GLY A 5 22.38 18.60 -2.21
N PRO A 6 21.70 18.27 -3.33
CA PRO A 6 22.09 18.73 -4.66
C PRO A 6 21.86 20.23 -4.85
N ASN A 7 22.94 20.88 -5.28
CA ASN A 7 23.04 22.26 -5.71
C ASN A 7 22.06 22.53 -6.88
N ARG A 8 21.13 23.48 -6.73
CA ARG A 8 20.24 23.91 -7.81
C ARG A 8 21.06 24.68 -8.85
N SER A 9 21.19 24.14 -10.05
CA SER A 9 21.73 24.86 -11.20
C SER A 9 20.83 26.05 -11.53
N SER A 10 21.36 27.25 -11.32
CA SER A 10 20.79 28.50 -11.81
C SER A 10 20.52 28.38 -13.31
N GLY A 11 19.27 28.60 -13.70
CA GLY A 11 18.82 28.55 -15.08
C GLY A 11 19.59 29.55 -15.94
N ILE A 12 20.04 29.06 -17.09
CA ILE A 12 20.72 29.81 -18.15
C ILE A 12 19.87 31.02 -18.54
N ALA A 13 20.38 32.22 -18.31
CA ALA A 13 19.77 33.45 -18.82
C ALA A 13 19.78 33.41 -20.36
N GLY A 14 18.58 33.34 -20.93
CA GLY A 14 18.34 33.42 -22.36
C GLY A 14 18.83 34.76 -22.92
N ARG A 15 19.85 34.67 -23.76
CA ARG A 15 20.35 35.71 -24.67
C ARG A 15 19.23 36.29 -25.53
N ASN A 16 18.91 37.58 -25.37
CA ASN A 16 18.07 38.30 -26.33
C ASN A 16 18.90 38.63 -27.57
N ALA A 17 18.58 37.98 -28.69
CA ALA A 17 19.21 38.25 -29.98
C ALA A 17 18.15 38.58 -31.04
N VAL A 18 18.31 39.80 -31.56
CA VAL A 18 17.99 40.32 -32.91
C VAL A 18 16.52 40.52 -33.29
N GLY A 19 16.18 41.80 -33.42
CA GLY A 19 15.20 42.30 -34.39
C GLY A 19 15.70 43.62 -34.98
N LYS A 20 16.44 43.55 -36.09
CA LYS A 20 16.79 44.72 -36.91
C LYS A 20 15.62 45.00 -37.84
N ALA A 21 14.97 46.16 -37.70
CA ALA A 21 13.99 46.63 -38.69
C ALA A 21 13.96 48.16 -38.74
N GLY A 22 14.31 48.70 -39.92
CA GLY A 22 13.70 49.86 -40.56
C GLY A 22 13.81 51.24 -39.90
N THR A 23 14.60 52.13 -40.52
CA THR A 23 14.44 53.58 -40.41
C THR A 23 13.14 53.99 -41.11
N GLY A 24 12.12 54.34 -40.31
CA GLY A 24 10.86 54.95 -40.75
C GLY A 24 10.10 55.49 -39.53
N PRO A 25 9.29 56.56 -39.67
CA PRO A 25 8.60 57.18 -38.53
C PRO A 25 7.61 56.19 -37.91
N ALA A 26 7.85 55.82 -36.64
CA ALA A 26 7.00 54.92 -35.87
C ALA A 26 5.75 55.66 -35.37
N PHE A 27 4.57 55.10 -35.70
CA PHE A 27 3.28 55.55 -35.19
C PHE A 27 3.19 55.28 -33.68
N VAL A 28 2.93 56.32 -32.88
CA VAL A 28 2.73 56.22 -31.42
C VAL A 28 1.23 56.35 -31.13
N PRO A 29 0.57 55.31 -30.61
CA PRO A 29 -0.80 55.48 -30.14
C PRO A 29 -0.80 56.26 -28.81
N VAL A 30 -1.46 57.41 -28.81
CA VAL A 30 -1.82 58.18 -27.61
C VAL A 30 -2.89 57.40 -26.84
N GLY A 31 -2.59 57.04 -25.59
CA GLY A 31 -3.52 56.31 -24.72
C GLY A 31 -2.87 55.17 -23.93
N SER A 32 -1.72 55.43 -23.31
CA SER A 32 -1.15 54.54 -22.29
C SER A 32 -1.86 54.79 -20.96
N GLU A 33 -3.11 54.36 -20.83
CA GLU A 33 -3.68 54.07 -19.51
C GLU A 33 -3.38 52.61 -19.18
N GLY A 34 -2.68 52.43 -18.06
CA GLY A 34 -1.93 51.24 -17.72
C GLY A 34 -2.77 49.95 -17.77
N THR A 35 -2.21 48.93 -18.44
CA THR A 35 -2.68 47.56 -18.29
C THR A 35 -2.65 47.18 -16.81
N THR A 36 -3.84 46.97 -16.24
CA THR A 36 -4.01 46.43 -14.89
C THR A 36 -3.27 45.10 -14.82
N ARG A 37 -2.22 45.01 -14.00
CA ARG A 37 -1.55 43.74 -13.75
C ARG A 37 -2.55 42.82 -13.07
N VAL A 38 -3.08 41.85 -13.81
CA VAL A 38 -3.85 40.75 -13.24
C VAL A 38 -2.92 40.04 -12.26
N ASN A 39 -3.32 39.99 -11.00
CA ASN A 39 -2.61 39.29 -9.94
C ASN A 39 -2.58 37.81 -10.35
N THR A 40 -1.42 37.31 -10.78
CA THR A 40 -1.24 35.88 -11.06
C THR A 40 -1.49 35.13 -9.76
N ALA A 41 -2.48 34.24 -9.74
CA ALA A 41 -2.75 33.38 -8.59
C ALA A 41 -1.44 32.73 -8.15
N ALA A 42 -1.12 32.86 -6.85
CA ALA A 42 0.05 32.22 -6.28
C ALA A 42 -0.03 30.70 -6.53
N PRO A 43 1.06 30.04 -6.94
CA PRO A 43 1.05 28.59 -7.08
C PRO A 43 0.74 27.97 -5.71
N VAL A 44 -0.32 27.17 -5.66
CA VAL A 44 -0.63 26.33 -4.49
C VAL A 44 0.60 25.45 -4.25
N ALA A 45 1.23 25.60 -3.09
CA ALA A 45 2.37 24.76 -2.73
C ALA A 45 1.95 23.29 -2.75
N PRO A 46 2.73 22.39 -3.37
CA PRO A 46 2.34 20.99 -3.51
C PRO A 46 2.27 20.33 -2.13
N ALA A 47 1.22 19.55 -1.90
CA ALA A 47 0.98 18.76 -0.67
C ALA A 47 1.97 17.58 -0.49
N ALA A 48 3.19 17.67 -1.05
CA ALA A 48 4.19 16.61 -1.08
C ALA A 48 4.57 16.08 0.32
N GLY A 49 4.41 16.88 1.38
CA GLY A 49 4.62 16.44 2.75
C GLY A 49 3.54 15.50 3.29
N LEU A 50 2.29 15.63 2.83
CA LEU A 50 1.18 14.75 3.24
C LEU A 50 1.25 13.40 2.53
N ASP A 51 1.60 13.39 1.23
CA ASP A 51 1.81 12.15 0.48
C ASP A 51 2.92 11.28 1.08
N ALA A 52 3.97 11.91 1.63
CA ALA A 52 5.05 11.20 2.31
C ALA A 52 4.61 10.56 3.65
N ILE A 53 3.71 11.21 4.40
CA ILE A 53 3.17 10.67 5.66
C ILE A 53 2.21 9.51 5.37
N LEU A 54 1.34 9.67 4.37
CA LEU A 54 0.42 8.62 3.93
C LEU A 54 1.18 7.39 3.38
N ALA A 55 2.23 7.60 2.61
CA ALA A 55 3.08 6.52 2.12
C ALA A 55 3.77 5.75 3.27
N LEU A 56 4.23 6.46 4.31
CA LEU A 56 4.82 5.81 5.48
C LEU A 56 3.80 5.01 6.30
N GLN A 57 2.57 5.50 6.43
CA GLN A 57 1.46 4.78 7.09
C GLN A 57 1.08 3.51 6.34
N ALA A 58 0.95 3.60 5.01
CA ALA A 58 0.61 2.45 4.16
C ALA A 58 1.62 1.28 4.30
N VAL A 59 2.92 1.58 4.45
CA VAL A 59 3.95 0.56 4.69
C VAL A 59 3.81 -0.11 6.05
N GLY A 60 3.46 0.66 7.09
CA GLY A 60 3.18 0.13 8.43
C GLY A 60 2.01 -0.85 8.43
N ASP A 61 0.89 -0.45 7.84
CA ASP A 61 -0.34 -1.24 7.76
C ASP A 61 -0.14 -2.56 6.99
N PHE A 62 0.62 -2.51 5.91
CA PHE A 62 0.96 -3.70 5.13
C PHE A 62 1.79 -4.71 5.95
N SER A 63 2.80 -4.23 6.69
CA SER A 63 3.65 -5.08 7.53
C SER A 63 2.85 -5.75 8.65
N GLU A 64 1.96 -5.01 9.31
CA GLU A 64 1.08 -5.57 10.34
C GLU A 64 0.10 -6.61 9.77
N SER A 65 -0.51 -6.32 8.62
CA SER A 65 -1.45 -7.22 7.95
C SER A 65 -0.77 -8.53 7.55
N ARG A 66 0.45 -8.44 7.00
CA ARG A 66 1.29 -9.60 6.71
C ARG A 66 1.61 -10.41 7.96
N ARG A 67 1.98 -9.75 9.06
CA ARG A 67 2.28 -10.41 10.34
C ARG A 67 1.04 -11.15 10.89
N LYS A 68 -0.15 -10.54 10.80
CA LYS A 68 -1.41 -11.16 11.21
C LYS A 68 -1.73 -12.38 10.35
N ALA A 69 -1.56 -12.28 9.03
CA ALA A 69 -1.78 -13.38 8.09
C ALA A 69 -0.84 -14.57 8.37
N VAL A 70 0.46 -14.32 8.56
CA VAL A 70 1.44 -15.35 8.93
C VAL A 70 1.06 -16.01 10.26
N LYS A 71 0.72 -15.21 11.27
CA LYS A 71 0.31 -15.73 12.60
C LYS A 71 -0.90 -16.65 12.48
N ARG A 72 -1.91 -16.27 11.70
CA ARG A 72 -3.09 -17.12 11.43
C ARG A 72 -2.67 -18.45 10.80
N GLY A 73 -1.87 -18.41 9.73
CA GLY A 73 -1.38 -19.61 9.06
C GLY A 73 -0.63 -20.54 10.02
N THR A 74 0.27 -20.00 10.85
CA THR A 74 0.99 -20.79 11.86
C THR A 74 0.05 -21.40 12.90
N SER A 75 -0.95 -20.66 13.39
CA SER A 75 -1.91 -21.18 14.36
C SER A 75 -2.76 -22.33 13.80
N LEU A 76 -3.13 -22.28 12.51
CA LEU A 76 -3.82 -23.39 11.85
C LEU A 76 -2.92 -24.62 11.71
N LEU A 77 -1.64 -24.43 11.38
CA LEU A 77 -0.65 -25.51 11.31
C LEU A 77 -0.42 -26.16 12.68
N ASP A 78 -0.32 -25.36 13.75
CA ASP A 78 -0.18 -25.86 15.11
C ASP A 78 -1.37 -26.73 15.53
N LEU A 79 -2.60 -26.32 15.16
CA LEU A 79 -3.80 -27.10 15.40
C LEU A 79 -3.81 -28.43 14.62
N LEU A 80 -3.30 -28.44 13.38
CA LEU A 80 -3.14 -29.66 12.58
C LEU A 80 -2.13 -30.62 13.21
N GLU A 81 -0.98 -30.11 13.65
CA GLU A 81 0.05 -30.96 14.28
C GLU A 81 -0.44 -31.51 15.62
N ALA A 82 -1.14 -30.68 16.42
CA ALA A 82 -1.79 -31.15 17.63
C ALA A 82 -2.84 -32.23 17.31
N MET A 83 -3.71 -32.04 16.31
CA MET A 83 -4.70 -33.06 15.92
C MET A 83 -4.04 -34.37 15.53
N LYS A 84 -2.93 -34.32 14.78
CA LYS A 84 -2.14 -35.49 14.43
C LYS A 84 -1.62 -36.21 15.67
N ALA A 85 -1.13 -35.49 16.67
CA ALA A 85 -0.72 -36.09 17.95
C ALA A 85 -1.88 -36.80 18.66
N ASP A 86 -3.08 -36.21 18.70
CA ASP A 86 -4.26 -36.90 19.27
C ASP A 86 -4.65 -38.15 18.50
N LEU A 87 -4.53 -38.12 17.16
CA LEU A 87 -4.84 -39.27 16.31
C LEU A 87 -3.87 -40.44 16.60
N LEU A 88 -2.61 -40.16 16.93
CA LEU A 88 -1.67 -41.19 17.37
C LEU A 88 -2.07 -41.83 18.70
N VAL A 89 -2.75 -41.09 19.58
CA VAL A 89 -3.28 -41.59 20.86
C VAL A 89 -4.66 -42.27 20.68
N GLY A 90 -5.31 -42.05 19.53
CA GLY A 90 -6.47 -42.83 19.06
C GLY A 90 -7.70 -42.01 18.70
N ARG A 91 -7.86 -40.77 19.20
CA ARG A 91 -8.99 -39.91 18.82
C ARG A 91 -8.69 -38.42 19.05
N PRO A 92 -9.02 -37.53 18.10
CA PRO A 92 -8.91 -36.08 18.28
C PRO A 92 -9.84 -35.56 19.37
N SER A 93 -9.32 -34.66 20.20
CA SER A 93 -10.08 -33.95 21.22
C SER A 93 -11.21 -33.11 20.61
N PRO A 94 -12.46 -33.20 21.11
CA PRO A 94 -13.58 -32.38 20.62
C PRO A 94 -13.26 -30.88 20.65
N GLY A 95 -12.64 -30.40 21.73
CA GLY A 95 -12.27 -28.98 21.87
C GLY A 95 -11.24 -28.52 20.83
N ARG A 96 -10.39 -29.44 20.33
CA ARG A 96 -9.46 -29.13 19.23
C ARG A 96 -10.19 -28.93 17.92
N LEU A 97 -11.19 -29.77 17.65
CA LEU A 97 -12.04 -29.64 16.47
C LEU A 97 -12.84 -28.34 16.51
N ASP A 98 -13.35 -27.95 17.69
CA ASP A 98 -14.04 -26.67 17.89
C ASP A 98 -13.11 -25.48 17.68
N ALA A 99 -11.86 -25.56 18.16
CA ALA A 99 -10.86 -24.53 17.94
C ALA A 99 -10.53 -24.36 16.45
N MET A 100 -10.41 -25.45 15.69
CA MET A 100 -10.18 -25.39 14.24
C MET A 100 -11.35 -24.74 13.49
N VAL A 101 -12.60 -25.09 13.83
CA VAL A 101 -13.79 -24.44 13.26
C VAL A 101 -13.80 -22.95 13.57
N THR A 102 -13.49 -22.58 14.82
CA THR A 102 -13.42 -21.18 15.25
C THR A 102 -12.36 -20.41 14.48
N GLN A 103 -11.15 -20.98 14.29
CA GLN A 103 -10.08 -20.33 13.53
C GLN A 103 -10.44 -20.13 12.05
N LEU A 104 -11.13 -21.09 11.43
CA LEU A 104 -11.61 -20.97 10.05
C LEU A 104 -12.60 -19.81 9.90
N GLY A 105 -13.52 -19.63 10.85
CA GLY A 105 -14.55 -18.57 10.81
C GLY A 105 -14.03 -17.15 11.00
N VAL A 106 -12.76 -16.96 11.37
CA VAL A 106 -12.16 -15.62 11.50
C VAL A 106 -11.87 -15.05 10.11
N LEU A 107 -12.51 -13.95 9.76
CA LEU A 107 -12.24 -13.20 8.53
C LEU A 107 -10.79 -12.71 8.49
N ARG A 108 -10.20 -12.74 7.29
CA ARG A 108 -8.84 -12.25 7.06
C ARG A 108 -8.80 -11.32 5.85
N GLU A 109 -7.93 -10.32 5.94
CA GLU A 109 -7.59 -9.45 4.82
C GLU A 109 -6.62 -10.17 3.87
N ARG A 110 -6.74 -9.87 2.57
CA ARG A 110 -5.79 -10.32 1.55
C ARG A 110 -4.59 -9.37 1.55
N VAL A 111 -3.38 -9.91 1.51
CA VAL A 111 -2.14 -9.16 1.70
C VAL A 111 -1.23 -9.29 0.48
N GLU A 112 -0.80 -10.52 0.18
CA GLU A 112 0.10 -10.84 -0.92
C GLU A 112 -0.39 -12.14 -1.58
N PRO A 113 -0.52 -12.20 -2.92
CA PRO A 113 -1.11 -13.36 -3.59
C PRO A 113 -0.49 -14.71 -3.23
N GLY A 114 0.84 -14.76 -3.06
CA GLY A 114 1.54 -16.00 -2.70
C GLY A 114 1.27 -16.46 -1.26
N LEU A 115 1.27 -15.53 -0.30
CA LEU A 115 0.94 -15.83 1.10
C LEU A 115 -0.54 -16.22 1.22
N ASP A 116 -1.41 -15.50 0.51
CA ASP A 116 -2.84 -15.76 0.49
C ASP A 116 -3.18 -17.15 -0.07
N ALA A 117 -2.55 -17.54 -1.18
CA ALA A 117 -2.71 -18.88 -1.74
C ALA A 117 -2.24 -19.96 -0.76
N LEU A 118 -1.10 -19.75 -0.10
CA LEU A 118 -0.58 -20.70 0.89
C LEU A 118 -1.53 -20.85 2.09
N ILE A 119 -2.10 -19.75 2.60
CA ILE A 119 -3.05 -19.83 3.72
C ILE A 119 -4.36 -20.49 3.26
N ASP A 120 -4.80 -20.26 2.01
CA ASP A 120 -5.97 -20.96 1.44
C ASP A 120 -5.77 -22.47 1.39
N ASP A 121 -4.58 -22.94 1.02
CA ASP A 121 -4.21 -24.36 1.03
C ASP A 121 -4.22 -24.94 2.45
N ILE A 122 -3.70 -24.19 3.44
CA ILE A 122 -3.73 -24.60 4.86
C ILE A 122 -5.17 -24.70 5.34
N GLU A 123 -6.02 -23.70 5.07
CA GLU A 123 -7.43 -23.72 5.45
C GLU A 123 -8.20 -24.86 4.77
N LEU A 124 -7.91 -25.13 3.49
CA LEU A 124 -8.46 -26.28 2.79
C LEU A 124 -8.08 -27.59 3.49
N ARG A 125 -6.82 -27.73 3.92
CA ARG A 125 -6.39 -28.92 4.65
C ARG A 125 -7.15 -29.06 5.98
N VAL A 126 -7.30 -27.98 6.74
CA VAL A 126 -8.09 -27.97 7.99
C VAL A 126 -9.53 -28.40 7.73
N ARG A 127 -10.18 -27.87 6.69
CA ARG A 127 -11.55 -28.27 6.30
C ARG A 127 -11.64 -29.75 5.94
N VAL A 128 -10.67 -30.27 5.19
CA VAL A 128 -10.61 -31.70 4.84
C VAL A 128 -10.45 -32.57 6.09
N GLU A 129 -9.59 -32.21 7.03
CA GLU A 129 -9.43 -32.99 8.27
C GLU A 129 -10.68 -32.94 9.15
N LEU A 130 -11.35 -31.79 9.24
CA LEU A 130 -12.64 -31.69 9.91
C LEU A 130 -13.73 -32.54 9.22
N ALA A 131 -13.76 -32.55 7.89
CA ALA A 131 -14.73 -33.31 7.11
C ALA A 131 -14.56 -34.84 7.29
N LYS A 132 -13.31 -35.33 7.38
CA LYS A 132 -13.03 -36.74 7.72
C LYS A 132 -13.62 -37.16 9.07
N LEU A 133 -13.86 -36.20 9.96
CA LEU A 133 -14.44 -36.39 11.29
C LEU A 133 -15.92 -35.96 11.35
N GLY A 134 -16.56 -35.74 10.20
CA GLY A 134 -17.98 -35.41 10.09
C GLY A 134 -18.34 -33.94 10.39
N ARG A 135 -17.37 -33.02 10.38
CA ARG A 135 -17.60 -31.59 10.60
C ARG A 135 -17.40 -30.79 9.32
N PHE A 136 -18.40 -30.00 8.93
CA PHE A 136 -18.44 -29.26 7.67
C PHE A 136 -18.68 -27.76 7.92
N PRO A 137 -17.66 -27.00 8.35
CA PRO A 137 -17.79 -25.55 8.45
C PRO A 137 -18.02 -24.92 7.07
N GLN A 138 -18.87 -23.90 7.02
CA GLN A 138 -19.18 -23.13 5.81
C GLN A 138 -17.99 -22.24 5.40
N LEU A 139 -17.95 -21.86 4.12
CA LEU A 139 -16.94 -20.97 3.53
C LEU A 139 -17.17 -19.50 3.88
#